data_AF-A0A6B2MP07-F1
#
_entry.id   AF-A0A6B2MP07-F1
#
_cell.length_a   1.000
_cell.length_b   1.000
_cell.length_c   1.000
_cell.angle_alpha   90.00
_cell.angle_beta   90.00
_cell.angle_gamma   90.00
#
_symmetry.space_group_name_H-M   'P 1'
#
loop_
_entity.id
_entity.type
_entity.pdbx_description
1 polymer ?
#
loop_
_entity_poly.entity_id
_entity_poly.type
_entity_poly.pdbx_seq_one_letter_code
_entity_poly.pdbx_strand_id
1 'polypeptide(L)'
;MSKTLTATQIAAVMEIVDDHFGIYPADDPMRDRFAQAMRALLATQQPEPRDEVTDAPRTERRHWNPVYNTDPVQRACTELPEGWGVNACMERDAGWVEVYGPNGEEPDFESDASHFDWRIHEAIDFAIEAAGKGDAS
;
A
#
# COMPACT_ATOMS: atom_id res chain seq x y z
N MET A 1 9.49 -0.27 -7.44
CA MET A 1 9.94 0.27 -8.74
C MET A 1 8.76 0.96 -9.39
N SER A 2 8.66 2.29 -9.27
CA SER A 2 7.65 3.05 -10.02
C SER A 2 8.16 3.21 -11.44
N LYS A 3 7.48 2.60 -12.42
CA LYS A 3 7.88 2.65 -13.83
C LYS A 3 7.39 3.97 -14.42
N THR A 4 8.22 4.99 -14.40
CA THR A 4 7.98 6.22 -15.15
C THR A 4 8.09 5.92 -16.65
N LEU A 5 7.10 6.34 -17.44
CA LEU A 5 7.19 6.23 -18.89
C LEU A 5 8.31 7.14 -19.40
N THR A 6 9.25 6.57 -20.15
CA THR A 6 10.32 7.35 -20.78
C THR A 6 9.75 8.23 -21.90
N ALA A 7 10.47 9.29 -22.28
CA ALA A 7 10.07 10.16 -23.39
C ALA A 7 9.78 9.39 -24.69
N THR A 8 10.50 8.29 -24.92
CA THR A 8 10.27 7.37 -26.04
C THR A 8 8.96 6.60 -25.92
N GLN A 9 8.58 6.17 -24.70
CA GLN A 9 7.31 5.49 -24.46
C GLN A 9 6.13 6.45 -24.60
N ILE A 10 6.28 7.72 -24.20
CA ILE A 10 5.28 8.76 -24.42
C ILE A 10 5.11 9.03 -25.92
N ALA A 11 6.20 9.13 -26.68
CA ALA A 11 6.14 9.30 -28.13
C ALA A 11 5.43 8.12 -28.83
N ALA A 12 5.72 6.88 -28.42
CA ALA A 12 5.06 5.70 -28.97
C ALA A 12 3.56 5.64 -28.66
N VAL A 13 3.14 6.06 -27.47
CA VAL A 13 1.70 6.16 -27.12
C VAL A 13 1.02 7.24 -27.94
N MET A 14 1.67 8.38 -28.16
CA MET A 14 1.12 9.45 -29.00
C MET A 14 1.01 9.03 -30.48
N GLU A 15 1.93 8.22 -30.99
CA GLU A 15 1.88 7.66 -32.34
C GLU A 15 0.71 6.66 -32.50
N ILE A 16 0.45 5.81 -31.50
CA ILE A 16 -0.71 4.90 -31.48
C ILE A 16 -2.02 5.71 -31.44
N VAL A 17 -2.06 6.81 -30.68
CA VAL A 17 -3.21 7.72 -30.64
C VAL A 17 -3.42 8.36 -32.01
N ASP A 18 -2.37 8.87 -32.66
CA ASP A 18 -2.48 9.46 -34.00
C ASP A 18 -2.92 8.44 -35.07
N ASP A 19 -2.42 7.20 -35.03
CA ASP A 19 -2.82 6.11 -35.94
C ASP A 19 -4.27 5.66 -35.71
N HIS A 20 -4.72 5.59 -34.45
CA HIS A 20 -6.10 5.26 -34.09
C HIS A 20 -7.10 6.36 -34.48
N PHE A 21 -6.65 7.61 -34.59
CA PHE A 21 -7.48 8.78 -34.91
C PHE A 21 -7.26 9.35 -36.33
N GLY A 22 -6.63 8.59 -37.24
CA GLY A 22 -6.54 8.93 -38.68
C GLY A 22 -7.88 9.12 -39.41
N ILE A 23 -9.00 9.09 -38.69
CA ILE A 23 -10.38 9.29 -39.13
C ILE A 23 -10.77 10.78 -39.07
N TYR A 24 -10.03 11.63 -38.34
CA TYR A 24 -10.30 13.07 -38.25
C TYR A 24 -9.32 13.90 -39.10
N PRO A 25 -9.80 14.86 -39.90
CA PRO A 25 -8.95 15.74 -40.69
C PRO A 25 -8.02 16.55 -39.78
N ALA A 26 -6.85 16.94 -40.29
CA ALA A 26 -5.82 17.63 -39.51
C ALA A 26 -6.30 18.94 -38.86
N ASP A 27 -7.35 19.55 -39.44
CA ASP A 27 -7.93 20.82 -38.98
C ASP A 27 -9.17 20.62 -38.07
N ASP A 28 -9.41 19.41 -37.57
CA ASP A 28 -10.58 19.13 -36.73
C ASP A 28 -10.40 19.64 -35.28
N PRO A 29 -11.26 20.55 -34.79
CA PRO A 29 -11.16 21.07 -33.43
C PRO A 29 -11.38 20.02 -32.32
N MET A 30 -11.99 18.88 -32.63
CA MET A 30 -12.13 17.75 -31.70
C MET A 30 -10.80 17.02 -31.51
N ARG A 31 -9.97 16.93 -32.55
CA ARG A 31 -8.61 16.37 -32.49
C ARG A 31 -7.71 17.21 -31.59
N ASP A 32 -7.78 18.53 -31.72
CA ASP A 32 -6.99 19.45 -30.90
C ASP A 32 -7.39 19.39 -29.42
N ARG A 33 -8.70 19.40 -29.12
CA ARG A 33 -9.20 19.32 -27.74
C ARG A 33 -8.80 18.01 -27.06
N PHE A 34 -8.87 16.90 -27.79
CA PHE A 34 -8.51 15.60 -27.27
C PHE A 34 -6.99 15.48 -27.05
N ALA A 35 -6.17 15.96 -28.00
CA ALA A 35 -4.73 16.02 -27.83
C ALA A 35 -4.33 16.91 -26.64
N GLN A 36 -5.04 18.02 -26.40
CA GLN A 36 -4.86 18.85 -25.21
C GLN A 36 -5.24 18.13 -23.91
N ALA A 37 -6.37 17.41 -23.89
CA ALA A 37 -6.81 16.65 -22.74
C ALA A 37 -5.82 15.53 -22.39
N MET A 38 -5.30 14.82 -23.39
CA MET A 38 -4.30 13.77 -23.20
C MET A 38 -2.95 14.31 -22.73
N ARG A 39 -2.49 15.45 -23.27
CA ARG A 39 -1.30 16.14 -22.75
C ARG A 39 -1.48 16.59 -21.30
N ALA A 40 -2.65 17.10 -20.93
CA ALA A 40 -2.96 17.47 -19.55
C ALA A 40 -2.95 16.25 -18.62
N LEU A 41 -3.55 15.14 -19.04
CA LEU A 41 -3.56 13.89 -18.28
C LEU A 41 -2.13 13.34 -18.09
N LEU A 42 -1.31 13.35 -19.14
CA LEU A 42 0.08 12.92 -19.07
C LEU A 42 0.94 13.87 -18.21
N ALA A 43 0.65 15.18 -18.23
CA ALA A 43 1.30 16.14 -17.34
C ALA A 43 1.00 15.87 -15.86
N THR A 44 -0.23 15.41 -15.52
CA THR A 44 -0.54 14.98 -14.14
C THR A 44 0.15 13.68 -13.73
N GLN A 45 0.70 12.92 -14.69
CA GLN A 45 1.51 11.74 -14.42
C GLN A 45 3.02 12.03 -14.41
N GLN A 46 3.47 13.24 -14.74
CA GLN A 46 4.85 13.64 -14.50
C GLN A 46 5.02 13.88 -12.99
N PRO A 47 5.96 13.20 -12.32
CA PRO A 47 6.22 13.49 -10.92
C PRO A 47 6.76 14.92 -10.81
N GLU A 48 6.16 15.71 -9.91
CA GLU A 48 6.68 17.01 -9.45
C GLU A 48 8.21 16.92 -9.23
N PRO A 49 8.98 17.99 -9.49
CA PRO A 49 10.39 18.01 -9.13
C PRO A 49 10.49 17.77 -7.62
N ARG A 50 10.87 16.57 -7.24
CA ARG A 50 11.26 16.30 -5.86
C ARG A 50 12.49 17.15 -5.62
N ASP A 51 12.36 18.10 -4.71
CA ASP A 51 13.50 18.77 -4.11
C ASP A 51 14.58 17.73 -3.84
N GLU A 52 15.81 18.02 -4.26
CA GLU A 52 16.97 17.20 -3.94
C GLU A 52 16.92 16.92 -2.44
N VAL A 53 16.80 15.65 -2.09
CA VAL A 53 16.84 15.18 -0.71
C VAL A 53 18.23 15.51 -0.20
N THR A 54 18.36 16.70 0.39
CA THR A 54 19.49 17.03 1.24
C THR A 54 19.58 15.91 2.28
N ASP A 55 20.78 15.38 2.43
CA ASP A 55 21.14 14.28 3.32
C ASP A 55 20.83 14.67 4.77
N ALA A 56 19.54 14.62 5.13
CA ALA A 56 19.10 14.68 6.50
C ALA A 56 19.69 13.46 7.19
N PRO A 57 20.31 13.61 8.38
CA PRO A 57 20.92 12.49 9.08
C PRO A 57 19.89 11.36 9.15
N ARG A 58 20.29 10.19 8.66
CA ARG A 58 19.48 8.97 8.54
C ARG A 58 18.85 8.63 9.89
N THR A 59 17.73 9.26 10.22
CA THR A 59 16.96 9.02 11.43
C THR A 59 16.28 7.69 11.23
N GLU A 60 16.96 6.68 11.76
CA GLU A 60 16.55 5.30 11.92
C GLU A 60 16.32 4.54 10.61
N ARG A 61 16.92 3.35 10.54
CA ARG A 61 16.66 2.42 9.45
C ARG A 61 15.16 2.16 9.48
N ARG A 62 14.41 2.69 8.51
CA ARG A 62 13.03 2.24 8.24
C ARG A 62 13.05 0.73 8.37
N HIS A 63 12.33 0.21 9.36
CA HIS A 63 12.34 -1.19 9.73
C HIS A 63 11.81 -1.99 8.53
N TRP A 64 12.70 -2.39 7.64
CA TRP A 64 12.36 -3.24 6.51
C TRP A 64 12.22 -4.66 7.06
N ASN A 65 11.01 -4.98 7.52
CA ASN A 65 10.60 -6.35 7.76
C ASN A 65 9.64 -6.75 6.62
N PRO A 66 10.00 -7.74 5.78
CA PRO A 66 9.15 -8.15 4.66
C PRO A 66 7.74 -8.59 5.13
N VAL A 67 7.60 -9.07 6.36
CA VAL A 67 6.33 -9.45 6.98
C VAL A 67 5.39 -8.25 7.17
N TYR A 68 5.94 -7.09 7.56
CA TYR A 68 5.19 -5.85 7.80
C TYR A 68 4.96 -5.01 6.53
N ASN A 69 5.34 -5.56 5.36
CA ASN A 69 4.99 -5.00 4.05
C ASN A 69 3.94 -5.87 3.32
N THR A 70 3.50 -6.96 3.95
CA THR A 70 2.42 -7.82 3.46
C THR A 70 1.09 -7.34 4.00
N ASP A 71 0.00 -7.60 3.26
CA ASP A 71 -1.35 -7.27 3.73
C ASP A 71 -1.64 -7.99 5.07
N PRO A 72 -1.93 -7.26 6.17
CA PRO A 72 -2.11 -7.85 7.49
C PRO A 72 -3.34 -8.76 7.58
N VAL A 73 -4.37 -8.52 6.78
CA VAL A 73 -5.58 -9.37 6.73
C VAL A 73 -5.24 -10.71 6.07
N GLN A 74 -4.51 -10.69 4.95
CA GLN A 74 -4.07 -11.93 4.30
C GLN A 74 -3.10 -12.73 5.18
N ARG A 75 -2.23 -12.02 5.90
CA ARG A 75 -1.33 -12.64 6.88
C ARG A 75 -2.12 -13.32 7.99
N ALA A 76 -3.11 -12.64 8.58
CA ALA A 76 -3.97 -13.21 9.62
C ALA A 76 -4.64 -14.50 9.15
N CYS A 77 -5.20 -14.51 7.95
CA CYS A 77 -5.83 -15.69 7.35
C CYS A 77 -4.88 -16.87 7.11
N THR A 78 -3.57 -16.62 7.05
CA THR A 78 -2.55 -17.63 6.73
C THR A 78 -1.81 -18.12 7.97
N GLU A 79 -1.54 -17.22 8.92
CA GLU A 79 -0.58 -17.46 10.01
C GLU A 79 -1.21 -17.50 11.39
N LEU A 80 -2.47 -17.05 11.57
CA LEU A 80 -3.10 -17.15 12.88
C LEU A 80 -3.21 -18.63 13.30
N PRO A 81 -2.82 -18.97 14.55
CA PRO A 81 -3.01 -20.32 15.06
C PRO A 81 -4.50 -20.68 15.16
N GLU A 82 -4.81 -21.97 15.12
CA GLU A 82 -6.20 -22.44 15.19
C GLU A 82 -6.90 -21.96 16.47
N GLY A 83 -8.13 -21.46 16.31
CA GLY A 83 -8.93 -20.89 17.39
C GLY A 83 -8.60 -19.44 17.75
N TRP A 84 -7.44 -18.91 17.33
CA TRP A 84 -7.09 -17.51 17.59
C TRP A 84 -7.81 -16.56 16.64
N GLY A 85 -8.11 -15.36 17.13
CA GLY A 85 -8.74 -14.30 16.37
C GLY A 85 -8.09 -12.94 16.63
N VAL A 86 -8.13 -12.07 15.62
CA VAL A 86 -7.79 -10.65 15.75
C VAL A 86 -9.01 -9.84 15.34
N ASN A 87 -9.42 -8.90 16.19
CA ASN A 87 -10.50 -7.96 15.90
C ASN A 87 -9.92 -6.56 15.72
N ALA A 88 -10.20 -5.94 14.58
CA ALA A 88 -9.81 -4.56 14.31
C ALA A 88 -11.06 -3.68 14.36
N CYS A 89 -11.20 -2.92 15.45
CA CYS A 89 -12.27 -1.95 15.60
C CYS A 89 -11.84 -0.60 15.04
N MET A 90 -12.66 -0.03 14.17
CA MET A 90 -12.39 1.24 13.49
C MET A 90 -13.50 2.25 13.78
N GLU A 91 -13.12 3.40 14.34
CA GLU A 91 -13.95 4.58 14.54
C GLU A 91 -13.23 5.80 13.93
N ARG A 92 -13.95 6.92 13.78
CA ARG A 92 -13.32 8.17 13.38
C ARG A 92 -12.30 8.61 14.44
N ASP A 93 -11.05 8.81 14.02
CA ASP A 93 -9.94 9.28 14.86
C ASP A 93 -9.60 8.35 16.06
N ALA A 94 -10.17 7.15 16.11
CA ALA A 94 -9.93 6.14 17.12
C ALA A 94 -10.00 4.75 16.49
N GLY A 95 -9.05 3.89 16.80
CA GLY A 95 -9.05 2.51 16.33
C GLY A 95 -8.20 1.68 17.25
N TRP A 96 -8.64 0.46 17.51
CA TRP A 96 -7.94 -0.47 18.37
C TRP A 96 -7.98 -1.88 17.79
N VAL A 97 -7.03 -2.69 18.24
CA VAL A 97 -6.87 -4.07 17.83
C VAL A 97 -6.91 -4.91 19.10
N GLU A 98 -7.77 -5.92 19.10
CA GLU A 98 -7.90 -6.92 20.17
C GLU A 98 -7.47 -8.29 19.64
N VAL A 99 -6.94 -9.11 20.53
CA VAL A 99 -6.60 -10.52 20.25
C VAL A 99 -7.51 -11.40 21.09
N TYR A 100 -8.01 -12.46 20.50
CA TYR A 100 -8.81 -13.48 21.17
C TYR A 100 -8.09 -14.82 21.07
N GLY A 101 -7.92 -15.49 22.20
CA GLY A 101 -7.39 -16.84 22.30
C GLY A 101 -8.42 -17.91 21.88
N PRO A 102 -8.01 -19.19 21.81
CA PRO A 102 -8.81 -20.29 21.28
C PRO A 102 -10.09 -20.59 22.07
N ASN A 103 -10.18 -20.15 23.33
CA ASN A 103 -11.37 -20.34 24.16
C ASN A 103 -12.19 -19.04 24.31
N GLY A 104 -11.88 -18.02 23.51
CA GLY A 104 -12.53 -16.70 23.56
C GLY A 104 -12.02 -15.80 24.69
N GLU A 105 -10.93 -16.17 25.36
CA GLU A 105 -10.22 -15.29 26.27
C GLU A 105 -9.59 -14.11 25.53
N GLU A 106 -9.57 -12.94 26.16
CA GLU A 106 -8.94 -11.74 25.63
C GLU A 106 -7.63 -11.51 26.42
N PRO A 107 -6.49 -12.03 25.94
CA PRO A 107 -5.21 -11.76 26.56
C PRO A 107 -4.84 -10.28 26.49
N ASP A 108 -4.09 -9.82 27.49
CA ASP A 108 -3.61 -8.44 27.58
C ASP A 108 -2.55 -8.17 26.49
N PHE A 109 -3.02 -7.67 25.34
CA PHE A 109 -2.22 -7.30 24.20
C PHE A 109 -2.03 -5.78 24.18
N GLU A 110 -0.80 -5.34 24.37
CA GLU A 110 -0.41 -3.94 24.21
C GLU A 110 0.54 -3.79 23.01
N SER A 111 0.35 -2.71 22.26
CA SER A 111 1.18 -2.37 21.10
C SER A 111 1.60 -0.90 21.19
N ASP A 112 2.89 -0.65 20.99
CA ASP A 112 3.44 0.69 20.86
C ASP A 112 3.55 1.14 19.39
N ALA A 113 3.02 0.34 18.44
CA ALA A 113 3.13 0.64 17.03
C ALA A 113 2.41 1.95 16.67
N SER A 114 3.12 2.78 15.93
CA SER A 114 2.65 4.07 15.43
C SER A 114 1.67 3.96 14.25
N HIS A 115 1.65 2.81 13.58
CA HIS A 115 0.83 2.52 12.41
C HIS A 115 -0.19 1.42 12.72
N PHE A 116 -1.45 1.62 12.34
CA PHE A 116 -2.54 0.69 12.68
C PHE A 116 -2.36 -0.70 12.07
N ASP A 117 -1.88 -0.78 10.83
CA ASP A 117 -1.53 -2.03 10.16
C ASP A 117 -0.39 -2.77 10.88
N TRP A 118 0.57 -2.04 11.45
CA TRP A 118 1.64 -2.66 12.26
C TRP A 118 1.10 -3.24 13.57
N ARG A 119 0.12 -2.59 14.20
CA ARG A 119 -0.55 -3.17 15.38
C ARG A 119 -1.21 -4.52 15.07
N ILE A 120 -1.79 -4.66 13.87
CA ILE A 120 -2.39 -5.94 13.45
C ILE A 120 -1.30 -7.00 13.26
N HIS A 121 -0.15 -6.65 12.70
CA HIS A 121 0.97 -7.59 12.58
C HIS A 121 1.54 -8.02 13.95
N GLU A 122 1.67 -7.10 14.89
CA GLU A 122 2.11 -7.40 16.26
C GLU A 122 1.08 -8.29 17.00
N ALA A 123 -0.21 -8.07 16.77
CA ALA A 123 -1.27 -8.93 17.29
C ALA A 123 -1.17 -10.38 16.77
N ILE A 124 -0.83 -10.54 15.48
CA ILE A 124 -0.58 -11.85 14.88
C ILE A 124 0.67 -12.50 15.51
N ASP A 125 1.76 -11.74 15.65
CA ASP A 125 3.01 -12.23 16.27
C ASP A 125 2.78 -12.67 17.72
N PHE A 126 2.01 -11.88 18.48
CA PHE A 126 1.60 -12.21 19.84
C PHE A 126 0.85 -13.55 19.90
N ALA A 127 -0.15 -13.75 19.01
CA ALA A 127 -0.92 -14.99 18.95
C ALA A 127 -0.04 -16.20 18.62
N ILE A 128 0.86 -16.08 17.66
CA ILE A 128 1.82 -17.13 17.28
C ILE A 128 2.72 -17.50 18.47
N GLU A 129 3.27 -16.49 19.16
CA GLU A 129 4.11 -16.72 20.33
C GLU A 129 3.35 -17.36 21.49
N ALA A 130 2.12 -16.91 21.75
CA ALA A 130 1.28 -17.44 22.82
C ALA A 130 0.88 -18.90 22.56
N ALA A 131 0.52 -19.25 21.32
CA ALA A 131 0.25 -20.63 20.93
C ALA A 131 1.50 -21.52 21.12
N GLY A 132 2.68 -21.03 20.71
CA GLY A 132 3.94 -21.77 20.90
C GLY A 132 4.33 -22.00 22.37
N LYS A 133 3.86 -21.14 23.30
CA LYS A 133 4.05 -21.31 24.75
C LYS A 133 3.01 -22.27 25.36
N GLY A 134 1.82 -22.39 24.75
CA GLY A 134 0.72 -23.25 25.20
C GLY A 134 0.91 -24.75 24.94
N ASP A 135 1.67 -25.11 23.90
CA ASP A 135 1.97 -26.52 23.55
C ASP A 135 3.00 -27.21 24.48
N ALA A 136 3.44 -26.53 25.55
CA ALA A 136 4.40 -27.05 26.53
C ALA A 136 3.77 -27.57 27.84
N SER A 137 2.44 -27.76 27.89
CA SER A 137 1.73 -28.30 29.06
C SER A 137 1.45 -29.80 28.98
#